data_AF-A0AAF0PET2-F1
#
_entry.id   AF-A0AAF0PET2-F1
#
_cell.length_a   1.000
_cell.length_b   1.000
_cell.length_c   1.000
_cell.angle_alpha   90.00
_cell.angle_beta   90.00
_cell.angle_gamma   90.00
#
_symmetry.space_group_name_H-M   'P 1'
#
loop_
_entity.id
_entity.type
_entity.pdbx_description
1 polymer ?
#
loop_
_entity_poly.entity_id
_entity_poly.type
_entity_poly.pdbx_seq_one_letter_code
_entity_poly.pdbx_strand_id
1 'polypeptide(L)'
;MVADEVSAVRSLVDFFPEANEDLDRIKLSGQYSEVESSLDEILEYVSEYSHILTSFEIEERNGPRIFFELSGATIRNVGLDDLDEEETNYDDIELSRFQRRRQEGDWESAGTHLTSICSGIADSVELVVTATVNKPQVVTSIETAASSIFAGIETNPHFWLSEGSFSQWAEDKHPSRIGEVMFDANRLPILFFDDQSELTVDQTVIAGLDTLGQLDSDTLQQALVEYRASQDSVREYVSWGEDITPVHPEPINTLYNHCSSGLPSHFIVYYNLGLFCRSVACVDDITKFSIELNPELEIRLEDGQFHEGFNDNITSGLVELYNNFSSESTEPSFRSLWQRALAETIAGREEEIESELDKLYLIVESRNEITETLDRLKRQVIKEDFQGLSDALDETQALMADITSRLSDAATESSRRIQGLGFTLLGAIIANIFLVLRWSENRLVIPFTTFVTILILTFYLPLIQGQIDDLDRVIRESQNDFILYRDRIRQFNQDLFEFSQLESRINSYQGIAEKQRDRAQNWIDLSFYVLLSLWMVLATISAVVFSIGSLHFLSIIVSVLVFAALVLPFDYSPVGNDYFERTAVIVAIVIGIALICISIWISQNPDAYSWFSSLPRFQSGN
;
A
#
# COMPACT_ATOMS: atom_id res chain seq x y z
N MET A 1 37.68 32.87 0.12
CA MET A 1 36.29 33.36 0.31
C MET A 1 35.57 32.59 1.41
N VAL A 2 35.25 31.28 1.29
CA VAL A 2 34.66 30.52 2.44
C VAL A 2 35.56 30.47 3.64
N ALA A 3 36.83 30.12 3.40
CA ALA A 3 37.85 30.10 4.43
C ALA A 3 38.02 31.47 5.10
N ASP A 4 37.75 32.56 4.40
CA ASP A 4 37.96 33.91 4.95
C ASP A 4 36.81 34.31 5.88
N GLU A 5 35.55 34.06 5.49
CA GLU A 5 34.41 34.46 6.32
C GLU A 5 34.19 33.56 7.54
N VAL A 6 34.47 32.27 7.44
CA VAL A 6 34.32 31.40 8.60
C VAL A 6 35.56 31.45 9.50
N SER A 7 36.77 31.65 8.92
CA SER A 7 37.91 32.13 9.71
C SER A 7 37.58 33.46 10.38
N ALA A 8 36.74 34.30 9.75
CA ALA A 8 36.29 35.54 10.35
C ALA A 8 35.36 35.38 11.53
N VAL A 9 34.40 34.47 11.44
CA VAL A 9 33.60 34.11 12.61
C VAL A 9 34.50 33.57 13.74
N ARG A 10 35.47 32.71 13.42
CA ARG A 10 36.39 32.14 14.39
C ARG A 10 37.27 33.19 15.07
N SER A 11 37.90 34.07 14.28
CA SER A 11 38.72 35.16 14.82
C SER A 11 37.89 36.12 15.66
N LEU A 12 36.65 36.43 15.25
CA LEU A 12 35.73 37.19 16.10
C LEU A 12 35.50 36.46 17.42
N VAL A 13 35.12 35.18 17.41
CA VAL A 13 34.90 34.40 18.63
C VAL A 13 36.14 34.39 19.53
N ASP A 14 37.34 34.25 18.97
CA ASP A 14 38.60 34.28 19.74
C ASP A 14 38.84 35.63 20.46
N PHE A 15 38.31 36.73 19.93
CA PHE A 15 38.40 38.04 20.57
C PHE A 15 37.45 38.22 21.76
N PHE A 16 36.35 37.47 21.82
CA PHE A 16 35.33 37.63 22.85
C PHE A 16 35.38 36.52 23.91
N PRO A 17 35.36 36.86 25.21
CA PRO A 17 35.36 35.87 26.28
C PRO A 17 34.02 35.12 26.41
N GLU A 18 32.92 35.71 25.94
CA GLU A 18 31.59 35.10 25.95
C GLU A 18 31.03 35.01 24.53
N ALA A 19 30.66 33.80 24.12
CA ALA A 19 29.91 33.53 22.90
C ALA A 19 28.67 32.71 23.26
N ASN A 20 27.49 33.26 22.96
CA ASN A 20 26.21 32.57 23.11
C ASN A 20 25.61 32.33 21.73
N GLU A 21 25.41 31.07 21.40
CA GLU A 21 25.06 30.63 20.08
C GLU A 21 23.60 30.15 20.04
N ASP A 22 22.84 30.65 19.06
CA ASP A 22 21.48 30.24 18.76
C ASP A 22 21.40 29.77 17.30
N LEU A 23 20.22 29.43 16.81
CA LEU A 23 20.00 28.93 15.46
C LEU A 23 20.47 29.90 14.37
N ASP A 24 20.11 31.18 14.49
CA ASP A 24 20.29 32.19 13.45
C ASP A 24 21.42 33.19 13.75
N ARG A 25 21.98 33.14 14.96
CA ARG A 25 22.97 34.13 15.41
C ARG A 25 23.97 33.60 16.41
N ILE A 26 25.12 34.27 16.46
CA ILE A 26 26.10 34.13 17.54
C ILE A 26 26.21 35.50 18.20
N LYS A 27 25.83 35.60 19.48
CA LYS A 27 25.99 36.80 20.28
C LYS A 27 27.31 36.73 21.02
N LEU A 28 28.19 37.66 20.71
CA LEU A 28 29.51 37.80 21.30
C LEU A 28 29.50 38.96 22.28
N SER A 29 30.06 38.78 23.47
CA SER A 29 30.19 39.83 24.48
C SER A 29 31.54 39.76 25.20
N GLY A 30 32.09 40.93 25.50
CA GLY A 30 33.35 41.05 26.20
C GLY A 30 33.45 42.35 27.00
N GLN A 31 34.18 42.28 28.11
CA GLN A 31 34.51 43.43 28.94
C GLN A 31 36.00 43.72 28.79
N TYR A 32 36.33 44.96 28.43
CA TYR A 32 37.71 45.37 28.17
C TYR A 32 38.04 46.57 29.07
N SER A 33 39.04 46.41 29.94
CA SER A 33 39.50 47.40 30.91
C SER A 33 40.96 47.76 30.61
N GLU A 34 41.20 48.90 29.94
CA GLU A 34 42.51 49.47 29.62
C GLU A 34 43.52 48.59 28.84
N VAL A 35 43.95 49.09 27.68
CA VAL A 35 45.17 48.67 26.94
C VAL A 35 45.24 47.18 26.61
N GLU A 36 44.36 46.71 25.73
CA GLU A 36 44.64 45.48 24.98
C GLU A 36 44.56 45.77 23.49
N SER A 37 45.59 45.34 22.75
CA SER A 37 45.64 45.32 21.29
C SER A 37 44.39 44.72 20.64
N SER A 38 43.64 43.93 21.41
CA SER A 38 42.37 43.33 21.08
C SER A 38 41.31 44.31 20.57
N LEU A 39 41.19 45.55 21.07
CA LEU A 39 40.12 46.47 20.62
C LEU A 39 40.38 46.99 19.19
N ASP A 40 41.64 47.29 18.90
CA ASP A 40 42.10 47.76 17.59
C ASP A 40 41.90 46.65 16.55
N GLU A 41 42.29 45.41 16.92
CA GLU A 41 42.07 44.20 16.14
C GLU A 41 40.58 43.94 15.92
N ILE A 42 39.73 44.03 16.95
CA ILE A 42 38.26 43.86 16.82
C ILE A 42 37.68 44.88 15.83
N LEU A 43 38.05 46.16 15.93
CA LEU A 43 37.51 47.21 15.06
C LEU A 43 37.95 47.04 13.60
N GLU A 44 39.21 46.69 13.37
CA GLU A 44 39.71 46.34 12.05
C GLU A 44 38.92 45.16 11.49
N TYR A 45 38.74 44.10 12.30
CA TYR A 45 38.04 42.89 11.90
C TYR A 45 36.56 43.12 11.59
N VAL A 46 35.85 43.82 12.47
CA VAL A 46 34.44 44.18 12.31
C VAL A 46 34.25 45.08 11.09
N SER A 47 35.23 45.94 10.77
CA SER A 47 35.15 46.79 9.58
C SER A 47 35.25 45.98 8.28
N GLU A 48 36.13 44.98 8.25
CA GLU A 48 36.35 44.11 7.09
C GLU A 48 35.19 43.14 6.88
N TYR A 49 34.62 42.61 7.97
CA TYR A 49 33.56 41.59 7.95
C TYR A 49 32.19 42.12 8.44
N SER A 50 31.93 43.42 8.29
CA SER A 50 30.68 44.05 8.73
C SER A 50 29.42 43.47 8.07
N HIS A 51 29.54 42.83 6.90
CA HIS A 51 28.41 42.27 6.14
C HIS A 51 27.85 40.98 6.73
N ILE A 52 28.60 40.27 7.58
CA ILE A 52 28.14 39.07 8.30
C ILE A 52 27.60 39.40 9.71
N LEU A 53 27.60 40.68 10.09
CA LEU A 53 27.11 41.14 11.39
C LEU A 53 25.70 41.73 11.26
N THR A 54 24.85 41.39 12.23
CA THR A 54 23.52 42.01 12.39
C THR A 54 23.61 43.26 13.27
N SER A 55 24.48 43.23 14.29
CA SER A 55 24.76 44.36 15.16
C SER A 55 26.19 44.32 15.67
N PHE A 56 26.71 45.49 16.00
CA PHE A 56 27.97 45.68 16.72
C PHE A 56 27.84 46.96 17.53
N GLU A 57 28.13 46.90 18.82
CA GLU A 57 28.01 48.03 19.74
C GLU A 57 29.19 48.05 20.71
N ILE A 58 29.71 49.26 20.97
CA ILE A 58 30.67 49.52 22.03
C ILE A 58 30.03 50.52 22.99
N GLU A 59 29.82 50.10 24.23
CA GLU A 59 29.15 50.90 25.26
C GLU A 59 29.97 50.98 26.56
N GLU A 60 29.67 51.99 27.38
CA GLU A 60 30.21 52.15 28.72
C GLU A 60 29.51 51.20 29.70
N ARG A 61 30.24 50.31 30.40
CA ARG A 61 29.65 49.27 31.26
C ARG A 61 28.64 49.78 32.29
N ASN A 62 28.91 50.94 32.88
CA ASN A 62 28.10 51.53 33.96
C ASN A 62 27.47 52.87 33.56
N GLY A 63 27.45 53.19 32.27
CA GLY A 63 26.97 54.45 31.74
C GLY A 63 25.90 54.27 30.65
N PRO A 64 25.17 55.34 30.31
CA PRO A 64 24.17 55.29 29.25
C PRO A 64 24.79 55.49 27.84
N ARG A 65 26.13 55.56 27.73
CA ARG A 65 26.82 56.00 26.51
C ARG A 65 27.15 54.83 25.61
N ILE A 66 26.68 54.92 24.37
CA ILE A 66 27.09 54.05 23.25
C ILE A 66 28.07 54.85 22.41
N PHE A 67 29.32 54.38 22.31
CA PHE A 67 30.36 55.04 21.52
C PHE A 67 30.22 54.71 20.04
N PHE A 68 29.99 53.43 19.72
CA PHE A 68 29.84 52.95 18.36
C PHE A 68 28.63 52.05 18.22
N GLU A 69 27.98 52.15 17.07
CA GLU A 69 26.92 51.23 16.65
C GLU A 69 27.15 50.81 15.18
N LEU A 70 26.69 49.62 14.82
CA LEU A 70 26.60 49.20 13.42
C LEU A 70 25.35 49.83 12.79
N SER A 71 25.54 50.62 11.74
CA SER A 71 24.46 51.16 10.92
C SER A 71 24.58 50.62 9.50
N GLY A 72 23.83 49.55 9.20
CA GLY A 72 23.97 48.82 7.94
C GLY A 72 25.28 48.02 7.92
N ALA A 73 26.11 48.21 6.89
CA ALA A 73 27.44 47.59 6.79
C ALA A 73 28.57 48.56 7.20
N THR A 74 28.26 49.57 8.03
CA THR A 74 29.25 50.57 8.44
C THR A 74 29.17 50.84 9.93
N ILE A 75 30.33 50.82 10.60
CA ILE A 75 30.45 51.25 12.00
C ILE A 75 30.23 52.76 12.04
N ARG A 76 29.31 53.24 12.87
CA ARG A 76 28.98 54.65 13.08
C ARG A 76 29.47 55.12 14.45
N ASN A 77 29.93 56.38 14.52
CA ASN A 77 30.19 57.06 15.79
C ASN A 77 28.88 57.68 16.27
N VAL A 78 28.48 57.40 17.50
CA VAL A 78 27.22 57.87 18.10
C VAL A 78 27.48 58.75 19.30
N GLY A 79 28.37 58.32 20.20
CA GLY A 79 28.56 58.97 21.51
C GLY A 79 29.83 59.80 21.66
N LEU A 80 30.80 59.71 20.72
CA LEU A 80 32.04 60.50 20.86
C LEU A 80 31.86 61.96 20.46
N ASP A 81 30.89 62.28 19.59
CA ASP A 81 30.63 63.64 19.14
C ASP A 81 29.96 64.52 20.23
N ASP A 82 29.40 63.88 21.27
CA ASP A 82 28.70 64.51 22.39
C ASP A 82 29.57 64.65 23.67
N LEU A 83 30.88 64.37 23.57
CA LEU A 83 31.81 64.52 24.71
C LEU A 83 32.15 66.01 24.94
N ASP A 84 31.74 66.56 26.08
CA ASP A 84 32.10 67.92 26.49
C ASP A 84 33.56 67.96 27.01
N GLU A 85 34.31 69.02 26.65
CA GLU A 85 35.70 69.29 27.10
C GLU A 85 35.85 69.30 28.64
N GLU A 86 34.77 69.50 29.40
CA GLU A 86 34.79 69.53 30.87
C GLU A 86 34.64 68.13 31.53
N GLU A 87 34.12 67.13 30.82
CA GLU A 87 33.91 65.77 31.35
C GLU A 87 35.08 64.82 31.09
N THR A 88 35.95 65.15 30.14
CA THR A 88 37.01 64.26 29.67
C THR A 88 38.33 65.03 29.63
N ASN A 89 39.39 64.49 30.23
CA ASN A 89 40.72 65.10 30.14
C ASN A 89 41.40 64.67 28.82
N TYR A 90 40.67 64.82 27.72
CA TYR A 90 41.03 64.29 26.42
C TYR A 90 41.39 65.42 25.44
N ASP A 91 42.32 65.16 24.52
CA ASP A 91 42.84 66.14 23.57
C ASP A 91 42.00 66.11 22.28
N ASP A 92 41.36 67.22 21.88
CA ASP A 92 40.62 67.41 20.61
C ASP A 92 41.41 66.90 19.37
N ILE A 93 42.73 66.94 19.48
CA ILE A 93 43.67 66.46 18.48
C ILE A 93 43.52 64.95 18.27
N GLU A 94 43.32 64.19 19.32
CA GLU A 94 43.24 62.73 19.28
C GLU A 94 41.88 62.29 18.69
N LEU A 95 40.75 62.98 18.97
CA LEU A 95 39.45 62.72 18.31
C LEU A 95 39.55 63.00 16.81
N SER A 96 40.22 64.10 16.45
CA SER A 96 40.48 64.47 15.06
C SER A 96 41.38 63.44 14.35
N ARG A 97 42.39 62.88 15.05
CA ARG A 97 43.24 61.80 14.53
C ARG A 97 42.45 60.52 14.33
N PHE A 98 41.64 60.13 15.31
CA PHE A 98 40.72 59.00 15.20
C PHE A 98 39.82 59.11 13.98
N GLN A 99 39.06 60.22 13.86
CA GLN A 99 38.12 60.43 12.76
C GLN A 99 38.82 60.39 11.39
N ARG A 100 40.02 60.98 11.30
CA ARG A 100 40.83 60.95 10.08
C ARG A 100 41.29 59.54 9.73
N ARG A 101 41.82 58.78 10.68
CA ARG A 101 42.28 57.39 10.44
C ARG A 101 41.15 56.46 10.03
N ARG A 102 40.00 56.60 10.68
CA ARG A 102 38.76 55.92 10.27
C ARG A 102 38.34 56.25 8.85
N GLN A 103 38.39 57.52 8.44
CA GLN A 103 38.08 57.92 7.05
C GLN A 103 39.12 57.39 6.04
N GLU A 104 40.38 57.23 6.47
CA GLU A 104 41.45 56.62 5.68
C GLU A 104 41.33 55.09 5.60
N GLY A 105 40.44 54.46 6.38
CA GLY A 105 40.30 52.99 6.48
C GLY A 105 41.39 52.31 7.31
N ASP A 106 42.19 53.10 8.05
CA ASP A 106 43.29 52.67 8.92
C ASP A 106 42.74 52.39 10.32
N TRP A 107 42.01 51.26 10.45
CA TRP A 107 41.28 50.91 11.66
C TRP A 107 42.17 50.50 12.82
N GLU A 108 43.33 49.89 12.55
CA GLU A 108 44.37 49.63 13.56
C GLU A 108 44.78 50.94 14.26
N SER A 109 45.20 51.96 13.47
CA SER A 109 45.56 53.26 14.03
C SER A 109 44.35 53.99 14.65
N ALA A 110 43.15 53.79 14.11
CA ALA A 110 41.94 54.37 14.67
C ALA A 110 41.62 53.75 16.05
N GLY A 111 41.74 52.43 16.20
CA GLY A 111 41.57 51.75 17.49
C GLY A 111 42.49 52.32 18.56
N THR A 112 43.77 52.53 18.24
CA THR A 112 44.74 53.07 19.21
C THR A 112 44.31 54.45 19.71
N HIS A 113 43.84 55.32 18.80
CA HIS A 113 43.33 56.64 19.16
C HIS A 113 42.03 56.55 19.96
N LEU A 114 41.14 55.62 19.63
CA LEU A 114 39.91 55.37 20.39
C LEU A 114 40.21 54.91 21.83
N THR A 115 41.14 53.98 21.99
CA THR A 115 41.59 53.52 23.31
C THR A 115 42.13 54.71 24.12
N SER A 116 42.87 55.63 23.48
CA SER A 116 43.27 56.88 24.10
C SER A 116 42.09 57.79 24.45
N ILE A 117 41.02 57.86 23.64
CA ILE A 117 39.77 58.56 23.97
C ILE A 117 39.21 58.00 25.27
N CYS A 118 38.94 56.70 25.28
CA CYS A 118 38.26 56.02 26.38
C CYS A 118 39.03 56.13 27.70
N SER A 119 40.37 56.05 27.65
CA SER A 119 41.23 56.28 28.83
C SER A 119 41.16 57.72 29.39
N GLY A 120 40.83 58.71 28.56
CA GLY A 120 40.70 60.11 28.96
C GLY A 120 39.33 60.47 29.57
N ILE A 121 38.32 59.60 29.41
CA ILE A 121 36.95 59.81 29.91
C ILE A 121 36.85 59.49 31.41
N ALA A 122 37.52 58.45 31.90
CA ALA A 122 37.76 58.21 33.32
C ALA A 122 38.92 57.21 33.50
N ASP A 123 39.63 57.30 34.63
CA ASP A 123 40.76 56.42 35.03
C ASP A 123 40.40 54.90 35.10
N SER A 124 39.17 54.49 34.75
CA SER A 124 38.71 53.09 34.75
C SER A 124 37.43 52.85 33.92
N VAL A 125 37.30 53.40 32.70
CA VAL A 125 36.14 53.06 31.85
C VAL A 125 36.29 51.63 31.34
N GLU A 126 35.50 50.71 31.90
CA GLU A 126 35.29 49.39 31.32
C GLU A 126 34.33 49.49 30.13
N LEU A 127 34.80 49.07 28.96
CA LEU A 127 33.99 49.00 27.76
C LEU A 127 33.34 47.63 27.67
N VAL A 128 32.05 47.61 27.33
CA VAL A 128 31.36 46.41 26.91
C VAL A 128 31.28 46.45 25.39
N VAL A 129 31.89 45.45 24.75
CA VAL A 129 31.78 45.27 23.31
C VAL A 129 30.81 44.12 23.07
N THR A 130 29.81 44.35 22.23
CA THR A 130 28.90 43.31 21.79
C THR A 130 28.86 43.23 20.27
N ALA A 131 28.81 42.01 19.75
CA ALA A 131 28.64 41.75 18.33
C ALA A 131 27.61 40.64 18.14
N THR A 132 26.80 40.72 17.09
CA THR A 132 25.87 39.64 16.72
C THR A 132 26.17 39.20 15.29
N VAL A 133 26.73 38.00 15.14
CA VAL A 133 26.98 37.36 13.84
C VAL A 133 25.68 36.79 13.30
N ASN A 134 25.44 36.94 12.00
CA ASN A 134 24.29 36.39 11.27
C ASN A 134 24.67 35.05 10.63
N LYS A 135 24.23 33.93 11.22
CA LYS A 135 24.55 32.59 10.71
C LYS A 135 24.02 32.33 9.30
N PRO A 136 22.76 32.70 8.94
CA PRO A 136 22.28 32.59 7.57
C PRO A 136 23.18 33.26 6.52
N GLN A 137 23.80 34.39 6.84
CA GLN A 137 24.75 35.04 5.93
C GLN A 137 26.03 34.22 5.76
N VAL A 138 26.58 33.70 6.87
CA VAL A 138 27.76 32.79 6.84
C VAL A 138 27.47 31.56 5.99
N VAL A 139 26.30 30.94 6.18
CA VAL A 139 25.83 29.79 5.39
C VAL A 139 25.70 30.14 3.90
N THR A 140 25.10 31.29 3.59
CA THR A 140 24.97 31.78 2.19
C THR A 140 26.33 31.89 1.51
N SER A 141 27.35 32.35 2.24
CA SER A 141 28.70 32.46 1.72
C SER A 141 29.40 31.11 1.53
N ILE A 142 29.18 30.16 2.44
CA ILE A 142 29.61 28.76 2.27
C ILE A 142 29.01 28.19 0.98
N GLU A 143 27.69 28.28 0.82
CA GLU A 143 26.98 27.77 -0.36
C GLU A 143 27.41 28.46 -1.66
N THR A 144 27.61 29.78 -1.63
CA THR A 144 28.00 30.56 -2.81
C THR A 144 29.34 30.10 -3.37
N ALA A 145 30.30 29.86 -2.50
CA ALA A 145 31.64 29.46 -2.91
C ALA A 145 31.75 27.95 -3.20
N ALA A 146 30.89 27.13 -2.61
CA ALA A 146 30.68 25.73 -2.97
C ALA A 146 29.53 25.57 -3.98
N SER A 147 29.20 26.60 -4.76
CA SER A 147 28.01 26.61 -5.62
C SER A 147 27.99 25.49 -6.66
N SER A 148 29.15 25.03 -7.13
CA SER A 148 29.23 23.88 -8.03
C SER A 148 28.84 22.55 -7.38
N ILE A 149 28.98 22.44 -6.07
CA ILE A 149 28.64 21.25 -5.27
C ILE A 149 27.15 21.24 -4.96
N PHE A 150 26.58 22.39 -4.58
CA PHE A 150 25.18 22.53 -4.18
C PHE A 150 24.20 22.82 -5.34
N ALA A 151 24.71 23.04 -6.56
CA ALA A 151 23.88 23.44 -7.69
C ALA A 151 22.75 22.44 -7.99
N GLY A 152 21.50 22.86 -7.77
CA GLY A 152 20.31 22.06 -8.09
C GLY A 152 19.96 21.00 -7.04
N ILE A 153 20.64 20.99 -5.90
CA ILE A 153 20.36 20.10 -4.77
C ILE A 153 19.60 20.90 -3.71
N GLU A 154 18.48 20.36 -3.24
CA GLU A 154 17.69 21.00 -2.18
C GLU A 154 18.29 20.64 -0.80
N THR A 155 18.99 21.59 -0.19
CA THR A 155 19.69 21.46 1.10
C THR A 155 19.08 22.35 2.19
N ASN A 156 19.29 21.99 3.45
CA ASN A 156 18.96 22.78 4.63
C ASN A 156 20.22 22.96 5.50
N PRO A 157 21.14 23.84 5.10
CA PRO A 157 22.41 24.05 5.80
C PRO A 157 22.28 24.89 7.07
N HIS A 158 23.00 24.47 8.11
CA HIS A 158 23.11 25.16 9.39
C HIS A 158 24.57 25.22 9.84
N PHE A 159 24.98 26.35 10.41
CA PHE A 159 26.34 26.55 10.90
C PHE A 159 26.38 26.62 12.43
N TRP A 160 27.38 25.96 13.00
CA TRP A 160 27.66 25.89 14.43
C TRP A 160 29.17 26.06 14.67
N LEU A 161 29.57 26.72 15.75
CA LEU A 161 30.99 26.86 16.09
C LEU A 161 31.62 25.53 16.48
N SER A 162 30.86 24.71 17.21
CA SER A 162 31.30 23.39 17.66
C SER A 162 30.12 22.45 17.81
N GLU A 163 30.37 21.15 17.83
CA GLU A 163 29.33 20.18 18.20
C GLU A 163 28.71 20.50 19.58
N GLY A 164 29.54 20.90 20.55
CA GLY A 164 29.08 21.20 21.91
C GLY A 164 28.10 22.37 21.98
N SER A 165 28.32 23.40 21.16
CA SER A 165 27.39 24.55 21.04
C SER A 165 26.01 24.14 20.50
N PHE A 166 26.00 23.24 19.52
CA PHE A 166 24.77 22.68 18.98
C PHE A 166 24.04 21.83 20.02
N SER A 167 24.77 20.97 20.73
CA SER A 167 24.19 20.14 21.79
C SER A 167 23.59 20.97 22.92
N GLN A 168 24.27 22.03 23.35
CA GLN A 168 23.75 22.95 24.37
C GLN A 168 22.48 23.66 23.89
N TRP A 169 22.46 24.14 22.64
CA TRP A 169 21.26 24.75 22.07
C TRP A 169 20.09 23.76 22.01
N ALA A 170 20.35 22.52 21.60
CA ALA A 170 19.34 21.47 21.49
C ALA A 170 18.85 20.95 22.86
N GLU A 171 19.65 21.10 23.93
CA GLU A 171 19.32 20.66 25.29
C GLU A 171 18.04 21.33 25.81
N ASP A 172 17.89 22.62 25.55
CA ASP A 172 16.80 23.47 26.02
C ASP A 172 15.56 23.47 25.09
N LYS A 173 15.53 22.63 24.04
CA LYS A 173 14.45 22.62 23.05
C LYS A 173 13.69 21.29 23.07
N HIS A 174 12.38 21.41 22.89
CA HIS A 174 11.55 20.24 22.63
C HIS A 174 11.96 19.57 21.30
N PRO A 175 12.05 18.23 21.22
CA PRO A 175 12.54 17.52 20.03
C PRO A 175 11.80 17.86 18.73
N SER A 176 10.49 18.07 18.79
CA SER A 176 9.68 18.42 17.60
C SER A 176 10.11 19.73 16.97
N ARG A 177 10.54 20.71 17.79
CA ARG A 177 11.00 22.02 17.30
C ARG A 177 12.35 21.92 16.60
N ILE A 178 13.23 21.05 17.10
CA ILE A 178 14.50 20.76 16.44
C ILE A 178 14.23 20.09 15.08
N GLY A 179 13.30 19.13 15.03
CA GLY A 179 12.86 18.47 13.79
C GLY A 179 12.36 19.45 12.73
N GLU A 180 11.45 20.34 13.12
CA GLU A 180 10.86 21.36 12.24
C GLU A 180 11.91 22.26 11.59
N VAL A 181 12.95 22.63 12.35
CA VAL A 181 13.96 23.59 11.91
C VAL A 181 15.06 22.92 11.09
N MET A 182 15.55 21.77 11.55
CA MET A 182 16.75 21.13 11.00
C MET A 182 16.44 20.09 9.93
N PHE A 183 15.33 19.36 10.05
CA PHE A 183 15.03 18.17 9.24
C PHE A 183 13.77 18.37 8.38
N ASP A 184 13.85 19.31 7.44
CA ASP A 184 12.80 19.52 6.44
C ASP A 184 12.68 18.29 5.53
N ALA A 185 11.48 17.75 5.36
CA ALA A 185 11.28 16.51 4.63
C ALA A 185 11.75 16.49 3.17
N ASN A 186 11.90 17.65 2.53
CA ASN A 186 12.35 17.75 1.15
C ASN A 186 13.80 18.21 1.03
N ARG A 187 14.43 18.71 2.09
CA ARG A 187 15.76 19.32 2.01
C ARG A 187 16.77 18.55 2.87
N LEU A 188 17.87 18.13 2.27
CA LEU A 188 18.92 17.37 2.96
C LEU A 188 19.52 18.21 4.11
N PRO A 189 19.47 17.75 5.36
CA PRO A 189 20.09 18.46 6.48
C PRO A 189 21.61 18.46 6.34
N ILE A 190 22.22 19.64 6.42
CA ILE A 190 23.68 19.82 6.40
C ILE A 190 24.09 20.61 7.63
N LEU A 191 24.96 20.04 8.46
CA LEU A 191 25.48 20.68 9.65
C LEU A 191 26.96 20.97 9.45
N PHE A 192 27.28 22.27 9.42
CA PHE A 192 28.63 22.77 9.39
C PHE A 192 29.11 23.06 10.80
N PHE A 193 30.25 22.51 11.15
CA PHE A 193 30.90 22.72 12.43
C PHE A 193 32.33 23.19 12.16
N ASP A 194 32.76 24.29 12.79
CA ASP A 194 34.11 24.82 12.57
C ASP A 194 35.21 23.86 13.06
N ASP A 195 34.94 23.10 14.12
CA ASP A 195 35.87 22.15 14.73
C ASP A 195 35.91 20.76 14.05
N GLN A 196 35.10 20.53 13.00
CA GLN A 196 35.04 19.23 12.35
C GLN A 196 36.22 18.99 11.42
N SER A 197 36.84 17.81 11.60
CA SER A 197 38.00 17.36 10.83
C SER A 197 37.68 16.21 9.88
N GLU A 198 36.51 15.57 10.03
CA GLU A 198 36.06 14.47 9.19
C GLU A 198 34.77 14.84 8.47
N LEU A 199 34.59 14.31 7.26
CA LEU A 199 33.36 14.45 6.48
C LEU A 199 32.53 13.19 6.61
N THR A 200 31.27 13.36 6.99
CA THR A 200 30.26 12.30 6.95
C THR A 200 29.17 12.68 5.96
N VAL A 201 28.89 11.78 5.02
CA VAL A 201 27.77 11.90 4.09
C VAL A 201 26.92 10.65 4.18
N ASP A 202 25.69 10.85 4.64
CA ASP A 202 24.63 9.86 4.79
C ASP A 202 23.30 10.63 4.67
N GLN A 203 22.23 10.22 5.35
CA GLN A 203 20.98 10.97 5.43
C GLN A 203 21.07 12.31 6.19
N THR A 204 22.21 12.55 6.86
CA THR A 204 22.64 13.88 7.33
C THR A 204 24.08 14.09 6.91
N VAL A 205 24.40 15.31 6.44
CA VAL A 205 25.77 15.69 6.09
C VAL A 205 26.38 16.44 7.27
N ILE A 206 27.54 15.97 7.73
CA ILE A 206 28.33 16.63 8.76
C ILE A 206 29.67 16.99 8.13
N ALA A 207 29.97 18.28 8.06
CA ALA A 207 31.18 18.74 7.39
C ALA A 207 31.84 19.90 8.16
N GLY A 208 33.17 19.90 8.14
CA GLY A 208 33.95 21.09 8.45
C GLY A 208 34.24 21.87 7.18
N LEU A 209 34.73 23.10 7.34
CA LEU A 209 35.13 23.92 6.19
C LEU A 209 36.27 23.29 5.40
N ASP A 210 37.22 22.70 6.12
CA ASP A 210 38.39 22.06 5.54
C ASP A 210 38.03 20.81 4.74
N THR A 211 36.88 20.20 5.05
CA THR A 211 36.39 19.01 4.36
C THR A 211 35.35 19.30 3.28
N LEU A 212 34.89 20.56 3.13
CA LEU A 212 33.97 20.99 2.06
C LEU A 212 34.43 20.60 0.67
N GLY A 213 35.74 20.70 0.40
CA GLY A 213 36.31 20.34 -0.91
C GLY A 213 36.25 18.84 -1.24
N GLN A 214 35.92 18.00 -0.25
CA GLN A 214 35.75 16.56 -0.41
C GLN A 214 34.31 16.18 -0.77
N LEU A 215 33.35 17.10 -0.60
CA LEU A 215 31.96 16.90 -1.02
C LEU A 215 31.85 16.86 -2.54
N ASP A 216 31.08 15.91 -3.04
CA ASP A 216 30.72 15.84 -4.45
C ASP A 216 29.20 15.90 -4.65
N SER A 217 28.81 16.50 -5.76
CA SER A 217 27.39 16.74 -6.09
C SER A 217 26.61 15.44 -6.28
N ASP A 218 27.24 14.37 -6.77
CA ASP A 218 26.55 13.10 -7.04
C ASP A 218 26.22 12.39 -5.71
N THR A 219 27.18 12.36 -4.76
CA THR A 219 26.98 11.80 -3.42
C THR A 219 25.94 12.59 -2.64
N LEU A 220 25.96 13.93 -2.70
CA LEU A 220 24.92 14.75 -2.07
C LEU A 220 23.53 14.50 -2.68
N GLN A 221 23.46 14.33 -4.00
CA GLN A 221 22.21 14.01 -4.66
C GLN A 221 21.69 12.62 -4.27
N GLN A 222 22.58 11.64 -4.10
CA GLN A 222 22.22 10.31 -3.61
C GLN A 222 21.72 10.37 -2.16
N ALA A 223 22.45 11.07 -1.29
CA ALA A 223 22.07 11.29 0.11
C ALA A 223 20.68 11.96 0.23
N LEU A 224 20.38 12.94 -0.63
CA LEU A 224 19.06 13.57 -0.69
C LEU A 224 17.95 12.58 -1.08
N VAL A 225 18.22 11.68 -2.03
CA VAL A 225 17.25 10.65 -2.44
C VAL A 225 16.98 9.66 -1.32
N GLU A 226 18.02 9.19 -0.64
CA GLU A 226 17.91 8.26 0.49
C GLU A 226 17.20 8.92 1.68
N TYR A 227 17.57 10.16 2.01
CA TYR A 227 16.91 10.97 3.03
C TYR A 227 15.41 11.10 2.76
N ARG A 228 15.01 11.52 1.54
CA ARG A 228 13.58 11.68 1.18
C ARG A 228 12.82 10.37 1.28
N ALA A 229 13.40 9.27 0.80
CA ALA A 229 12.77 7.95 0.89
C ALA A 229 12.52 7.54 2.35
N SER A 230 13.46 7.83 3.25
CA SER A 230 13.29 7.59 4.69
C SER A 230 12.24 8.50 5.34
N GLN A 231 12.17 9.78 4.94
CA GLN A 231 11.13 10.70 5.43
C GLN A 231 9.74 10.29 4.94
N ASP A 232 9.60 9.88 3.68
CA ASP A 232 8.35 9.38 3.11
C ASP A 232 7.88 8.11 3.84
N SER A 233 8.78 7.19 4.13
CA SER A 233 8.49 5.97 4.91
C SER A 233 7.92 6.29 6.30
N VAL A 234 8.52 7.23 7.04
CA VAL A 234 8.00 7.61 8.36
C VAL A 234 6.59 8.21 8.27
N ARG A 235 6.33 9.02 7.25
CA ARG A 235 5.02 9.66 7.01
C ARG A 235 3.95 8.69 6.56
N GLU A 236 4.33 7.66 5.82
CA GLU A 236 3.40 6.63 5.34
C GLU A 236 2.93 5.74 6.50
N TYR A 237 3.84 5.40 7.41
CA TYR A 237 3.61 4.30 8.35
C TYR A 237 3.38 4.72 9.81
N VAL A 238 3.82 5.91 10.24
CA VAL A 238 3.50 6.48 11.56
C VAL A 238 2.49 7.61 11.38
N SER A 239 1.41 7.61 12.16
CA SER A 239 0.49 8.75 12.25
C SER A 239 1.03 9.79 13.23
N TRP A 240 1.65 10.84 12.73
CA TRP A 240 2.09 11.97 13.54
C TRP A 240 0.98 13.02 13.68
N GLY A 241 0.84 13.61 14.86
CA GLY A 241 -0.07 14.74 15.10
C GLY A 241 0.32 15.96 14.27
N GLU A 242 -0.65 16.84 13.99
CA GLU A 242 -0.46 18.01 13.12
C GLU A 242 0.65 18.96 13.59
N ASP A 243 0.89 19.01 14.91
CA ASP A 243 1.89 19.88 15.54
C ASP A 243 3.29 19.23 15.65
N ILE A 244 3.50 18.04 15.07
CA ILE A 244 4.78 17.32 15.15
C ILE A 244 5.37 17.14 13.75
N THR A 245 6.63 17.52 13.59
CA THR A 245 7.38 17.24 12.37
C THR A 245 7.86 15.77 12.40
N PRO A 246 7.40 14.91 11.47
CA PRO A 246 7.89 13.55 11.35
C PRO A 246 9.33 13.58 10.85
N VAL A 247 10.25 12.96 11.60
CA VAL A 247 11.64 12.77 11.18
C VAL A 247 12.01 11.30 11.34
N HIS A 248 12.59 10.70 10.30
CA HIS A 248 13.19 9.37 10.39
C HIS A 248 14.34 9.35 11.43
N PRO A 249 14.55 8.26 12.20
CA PRO A 249 15.67 8.19 13.15
C PRO A 249 17.06 8.16 12.50
N GLU A 250 17.20 7.65 11.28
CA GLU A 250 18.50 7.52 10.60
C GLU A 250 19.31 8.84 10.55
N PRO A 251 18.79 9.98 10.06
CA PRO A 251 19.47 11.29 10.12
C PRO A 251 20.01 11.67 11.50
N ILE A 252 19.28 11.27 12.55
CA ILE A 252 19.57 11.62 13.94
C ILE A 252 20.61 10.66 14.52
N ASN A 253 20.48 9.37 14.20
CA ASN A 253 21.44 8.35 14.58
C ASN A 253 22.78 8.57 13.87
N THR A 254 22.80 9.08 12.63
CA THR A 254 24.02 9.56 11.97
C THR A 254 24.69 10.63 12.82
N LEU A 255 23.96 11.65 13.29
CA LEU A 255 24.52 12.68 14.16
C LEU A 255 25.01 12.11 15.50
N TYR A 256 24.24 11.22 16.13
CA TYR A 256 24.60 10.60 17.40
C TYR A 256 25.92 9.81 17.31
N ASN A 257 26.12 9.07 16.22
CA ASN A 257 27.30 8.24 16.02
C ASN A 257 28.57 9.04 15.71
N HIS A 258 28.42 10.27 15.20
CA HIS A 258 29.55 11.10 14.74
C HIS A 258 29.88 12.24 15.69
N CYS A 259 28.90 12.81 16.39
CA CYS A 259 29.13 13.89 17.34
C CYS A 259 29.78 13.36 18.62
N SER A 260 31.09 13.58 18.74
CA SER A 260 31.93 13.18 19.89
C SER A 260 31.52 13.81 21.22
N SER A 261 30.96 15.02 21.18
CA SER A 261 30.43 15.76 22.35
C SER A 261 29.07 15.24 22.84
N GLY A 262 28.43 14.35 22.08
CA GLY A 262 27.14 13.74 22.39
C GLY A 262 25.95 14.65 22.02
N LEU A 263 24.91 14.06 21.46
CA LEU A 263 23.62 14.74 21.26
C LEU A 263 22.77 14.67 22.54
N PRO A 264 21.87 15.63 22.77
CA PRO A 264 20.91 15.54 23.85
C PRO A 264 20.06 14.27 23.75
N SER A 265 19.96 13.54 24.85
CA SER A 265 19.39 12.20 24.87
C SER A 265 17.90 12.16 24.54
N HIS A 266 17.15 13.20 24.90
CA HIS A 266 15.73 13.32 24.55
C HIS A 266 15.47 13.38 23.06
N PHE A 267 16.38 14.00 22.30
CA PHE A 267 16.26 14.06 20.86
C PHE A 267 16.34 12.64 20.26
N ILE A 268 17.30 11.83 20.69
CA ILE A 268 17.46 10.45 20.22
C ILE A 268 16.26 9.59 20.62
N VAL A 269 15.83 9.67 21.88
CA VAL A 269 14.70 8.89 22.42
C VAL A 269 13.42 9.21 21.65
N TYR A 270 13.13 10.49 21.44
CA TYR A 270 11.89 10.94 20.80
C TYR A 270 11.67 10.30 19.43
N TYR A 271 12.66 10.39 18.55
CA TYR A 271 12.50 9.93 17.16
C TYR A 271 12.60 8.40 17.03
N ASN A 272 13.51 7.76 17.74
CA ASN A 272 13.60 6.29 17.74
C ASN A 272 12.30 5.67 18.28
N LEU A 273 11.77 6.19 19.40
CA LEU A 273 10.49 5.74 19.96
C LEU A 273 9.32 6.01 19.02
N GLY A 274 9.28 7.19 18.40
CA GLY A 274 8.26 7.56 17.43
C GLY A 274 8.14 6.58 16.27
N LEU A 275 9.27 6.08 15.75
CA LEU A 275 9.26 5.09 14.65
C LEU A 275 8.69 3.74 15.08
N PHE A 276 8.94 3.29 16.31
CA PHE A 276 8.41 2.02 16.81
C PHE A 276 6.89 2.08 17.02
N CYS A 277 6.32 3.26 17.24
CA CYS A 277 4.89 3.42 17.48
C CYS A 277 4.07 3.47 16.20
N ARG A 278 2.75 3.32 16.34
CA ARG A 278 1.79 3.48 15.24
C ARG A 278 1.36 4.94 15.11
N SER A 279 1.25 5.64 16.23
CA SER A 279 0.92 7.06 16.27
C SER A 279 1.72 7.80 17.33
N VAL A 280 2.01 9.07 17.05
CA VAL A 280 2.62 10.01 17.97
C VAL A 280 1.78 11.29 17.97
N ALA A 281 1.37 11.76 19.13
CA ALA A 281 0.58 12.99 19.28
C ALA A 281 1.10 13.82 20.44
N CYS A 282 1.05 15.14 20.31
CA CYS A 282 1.36 16.07 21.39
C CYS A 282 0.06 16.79 21.77
N VAL A 283 -0.35 16.69 23.04
CA VAL A 283 -1.54 17.35 23.57
C VAL A 283 -1.20 17.87 24.96
N ASP A 284 -1.42 19.17 25.19
CA ASP A 284 -1.20 19.83 26.49
C ASP A 284 0.21 19.57 27.09
N ASP A 285 1.27 19.75 26.30
CA ASP A 285 2.69 19.52 26.68
C ASP A 285 3.02 18.06 27.08
N ILE A 286 2.19 17.10 26.64
CA ILE A 286 2.40 15.67 26.80
C ILE A 286 2.54 15.04 25.41
N THR A 287 3.69 14.43 25.14
CA THR A 287 3.88 13.59 23.97
C THR A 287 3.44 12.16 24.28
N LYS A 288 2.44 11.70 23.53
CA LYS A 288 1.88 10.35 23.58
C LYS A 288 2.40 9.52 22.42
N PHE A 289 3.04 8.39 22.73
CA PHE A 289 3.50 7.36 21.80
C PHE A 289 2.60 6.13 21.94
N SER A 290 2.02 5.62 20.87
CA SER A 290 1.01 4.55 20.96
C SER A 290 1.17 3.43 19.94
N ILE A 291 0.97 2.21 20.41
CA ILE A 291 0.87 0.98 19.62
C ILE A 291 -0.56 0.44 19.78
N GLU A 292 -1.42 0.68 18.78
CA GLU A 292 -2.79 0.19 18.73
C GLU A 292 -2.85 -1.26 18.19
N LEU A 293 -2.17 -2.17 18.86
CA LEU A 293 -2.29 -3.62 18.63
C LEU A 293 -2.83 -4.28 19.90
N ASN A 294 -3.08 -5.58 19.87
CA ASN A 294 -3.48 -6.33 21.07
C ASN A 294 -2.30 -7.22 21.49
N PRO A 295 -1.64 -6.94 22.64
CA PRO A 295 -1.97 -5.92 23.65
C PRO A 295 -1.62 -4.48 23.20
N GLU A 296 -2.34 -3.49 23.75
CA GLU A 296 -2.11 -2.07 23.48
C GLU A 296 -0.98 -1.57 24.38
N LEU A 297 -0.06 -0.78 23.82
CA LEU A 297 1.00 -0.13 24.60
C LEU A 297 0.98 1.36 24.33
N GLU A 298 0.98 2.14 25.42
CA GLU A 298 1.02 3.59 25.38
C GLU A 298 2.10 4.10 26.33
N ILE A 299 2.91 5.05 25.85
CA ILE A 299 3.94 5.76 26.63
C ILE A 299 3.62 7.25 26.57
N ARG A 300 3.59 7.91 27.73
CA ARG A 300 3.33 9.35 27.86
C ARG A 300 4.52 10.04 28.48
N LEU A 301 5.06 11.05 27.80
CA LEU A 301 6.19 11.83 28.28
C LEU A 301 5.79 13.31 28.35
N GLU A 302 5.90 13.89 29.54
CA GLU A 302 5.80 15.34 29.75
C GLU A 302 7.07 16.04 29.28
N ASP A 303 6.98 17.29 28.83
CA ASP A 303 8.14 18.10 28.41
C ASP A 303 9.29 18.09 29.43
N GLY A 304 8.96 18.21 30.72
CA GLY A 304 9.95 18.14 31.80
C GLY A 304 10.72 16.82 31.87
N GLN A 305 10.10 15.70 31.51
CA GLN A 305 10.73 14.37 31.53
C GLN A 305 11.73 14.18 30.39
N PHE A 306 11.60 14.92 29.29
CA PHE A 306 12.64 14.96 28.25
C PHE A 306 13.90 15.65 28.78
N HIS A 307 13.76 16.68 29.62
CA HIS A 307 14.89 17.44 30.18
C HIS A 307 15.52 16.83 31.45
N GLU A 308 14.89 15.83 32.07
CA GLU A 308 15.48 15.09 33.20
C GLU A 308 16.69 14.22 32.79
N GLY A 309 17.00 14.16 31.49
CA GLY A 309 18.17 13.49 30.93
C GLY A 309 18.00 11.97 30.95
N PHE A 310 17.63 11.40 29.81
CA PHE A 310 17.73 9.95 29.65
C PHE A 310 19.20 9.53 29.71
N ASN A 311 19.48 8.43 30.41
CA ASN A 311 20.85 7.93 30.53
C ASN A 311 21.33 7.27 29.24
N ASP A 312 22.65 7.10 29.12
CA ASP A 312 23.29 6.49 27.95
C ASP A 312 22.80 5.07 27.67
N ASN A 313 22.31 4.36 28.69
CA ASN A 313 21.76 3.02 28.52
C ASN A 313 20.46 3.06 27.69
N ILE A 314 19.57 4.02 27.97
CA ILE A 314 18.33 4.17 27.21
C ILE A 314 18.62 4.57 25.76
N THR A 315 19.47 5.57 25.54
CA THR A 315 19.78 6.07 24.19
C THR A 315 20.45 4.99 23.35
N SER A 316 21.54 4.40 23.83
CA SER A 316 22.25 3.34 23.10
C SER A 316 21.38 2.10 22.90
N GLY A 317 20.56 1.74 23.88
CA GLY A 317 19.64 0.61 23.80
C GLY A 317 18.55 0.79 22.74
N LEU A 318 17.97 2.00 22.62
CA LEU A 318 17.00 2.29 21.57
C LEU A 318 17.65 2.34 20.18
N VAL A 319 18.87 2.86 20.07
CA VAL A 319 19.63 2.85 18.80
C VAL A 319 19.98 1.42 18.39
N GLU A 320 20.39 0.56 19.32
CA GLU A 320 20.64 -0.87 19.06
C GLU A 320 19.35 -1.58 18.61
N LEU A 321 18.24 -1.30 19.29
CA LEU A 321 16.92 -1.82 18.94
C LEU A 321 16.50 -1.36 17.53
N TYR A 322 16.73 -0.09 17.20
CA TYR A 322 16.48 0.47 15.88
C TYR A 322 17.32 -0.21 14.80
N ASN A 323 18.61 -0.43 15.04
CA ASN A 323 19.50 -1.10 14.09
C ASN A 323 19.06 -2.54 13.78
N ASN A 324 18.45 -3.24 14.76
CA ASN A 324 17.86 -4.56 14.53
C ASN A 324 16.60 -4.50 13.66
N PHE A 325 15.90 -3.37 13.63
CA PHE A 325 14.69 -3.14 12.85
C PHE A 325 14.96 -2.55 11.46
N SER A 326 15.97 -1.67 11.33
CA SER A 326 16.17 -0.79 10.17
C SER A 326 16.19 -1.52 8.83
N SER A 327 16.83 -2.69 8.77
CA SER A 327 16.95 -3.50 7.55
C SER A 327 15.61 -4.01 6.97
N GLU A 328 14.57 -4.14 7.80
CA GLU A 328 13.26 -4.69 7.43
C GLU A 328 12.13 -3.65 7.65
N SER A 329 12.51 -2.39 7.93
CA SER A 329 11.61 -1.30 8.32
C SER A 329 10.63 -0.83 7.24
N THR A 330 10.92 -1.12 5.97
CA THR A 330 10.12 -0.70 4.81
C THR A 330 8.96 -1.65 4.51
N GLU A 331 8.87 -2.81 5.16
CA GLU A 331 7.80 -3.77 4.93
C GLU A 331 6.68 -3.62 5.98
N PRO A 332 5.45 -3.24 5.59
CA PRO A 332 4.36 -2.94 6.55
C PRO A 332 4.00 -4.13 7.46
N SER A 333 4.01 -5.34 6.88
CA SER A 333 3.76 -6.59 7.59
C SER A 333 4.79 -6.79 8.70
N PHE A 334 6.05 -6.52 8.40
CA PHE A 334 7.16 -6.66 9.34
C PHE A 334 7.05 -5.71 10.53
N ARG A 335 6.72 -4.45 10.25
CA ARG A 335 6.52 -3.43 11.27
C ARG A 335 5.40 -3.79 12.25
N SER A 336 4.31 -4.37 11.76
CA SER A 336 3.22 -4.84 12.63
C SER A 336 3.66 -5.95 13.58
N LEU A 337 4.55 -6.85 13.14
CA LEU A 337 5.12 -7.90 13.98
C LEU A 337 6.07 -7.32 15.03
N TRP A 338 6.85 -6.30 14.66
CA TRP A 338 7.73 -5.60 15.59
C TRP A 338 6.95 -4.89 16.70
N GLN A 339 5.94 -4.10 16.31
CA GLN A 339 5.04 -3.42 17.24
C GLN A 339 4.36 -4.41 18.19
N ARG A 340 3.91 -5.55 17.65
CA ARG A 340 3.31 -6.62 18.44
C ARG A 340 4.31 -7.28 19.37
N ALA A 341 5.54 -7.52 18.94
CA ALA A 341 6.59 -8.08 19.79
C ALA A 341 6.87 -7.17 20.99
N LEU A 342 7.00 -5.86 20.73
CA LEU A 342 7.21 -4.85 21.76
C LEU A 342 6.03 -4.84 22.76
N ALA A 343 4.79 -4.83 22.26
CA ALA A 343 3.62 -4.84 23.14
C ALA A 343 3.47 -6.16 23.93
N GLU A 344 3.68 -7.32 23.31
CA GLU A 344 3.59 -8.63 23.98
C GLU A 344 4.65 -8.79 25.08
N THR A 345 5.88 -8.30 24.87
CA THR A 345 6.95 -8.38 25.86
C THR A 345 6.66 -7.49 27.08
N ILE A 346 6.13 -6.28 26.87
CA ILE A 346 5.87 -5.32 27.95
C ILE A 346 4.59 -5.64 28.73
N ALA A 347 3.52 -6.08 28.06
CA ALA A 347 2.24 -6.38 28.71
C ALA A 347 2.33 -7.48 29.80
N GLY A 348 3.36 -8.34 29.74
CA GLY A 348 3.60 -9.37 30.75
C GLY A 348 4.22 -8.86 32.06
N ARG A 349 4.59 -7.57 32.14
CA ARG A 349 5.41 -7.00 33.22
C ARG A 349 4.83 -5.69 33.80
N GLU A 350 3.52 -5.52 33.72
CA GLU A 350 2.82 -4.35 34.27
C GLU A 350 3.10 -4.11 35.77
N GLU A 351 3.42 -5.17 36.53
CA GLU A 351 3.77 -5.07 37.94
C GLU A 351 5.14 -4.39 38.21
N GLU A 352 6.01 -4.30 37.20
CA GLU A 352 7.33 -3.65 37.28
C GLU A 352 7.28 -2.15 36.91
N ILE A 353 6.12 -1.65 36.48
CA ILE A 353 5.96 -0.31 35.93
C ILE A 353 5.30 0.60 36.97
N GLU A 354 6.07 1.49 37.60
CA GLU A 354 5.56 2.51 38.53
C GLU A 354 5.41 3.89 37.86
N SER A 355 6.15 4.12 36.77
CA SER A 355 6.19 5.37 36.00
C SER A 355 6.29 5.13 34.49
N GLU A 356 6.04 6.17 33.69
CA GLU A 356 6.21 6.10 32.22
C GLU A 356 7.68 5.93 31.79
N LEU A 357 8.62 6.41 32.62
CA LEU A 357 10.06 6.17 32.44
C LEU A 357 10.41 4.69 32.61
N ASP A 358 9.77 3.98 33.55
CA ASP A 358 10.02 2.55 33.76
C ASP A 358 9.66 1.72 32.51
N LYS A 359 8.64 2.13 31.75
CA LYS A 359 8.32 1.50 30.46
C LYS A 359 9.46 1.61 29.46
N LEU A 360 10.11 2.77 29.37
CA LEU A 360 11.25 2.98 28.47
C LEU A 360 12.45 2.16 28.91
N TYR A 361 12.75 2.14 30.21
CA TYR A 361 13.79 1.28 30.76
C TYR A 361 13.53 -0.20 30.44
N LEU A 362 12.29 -0.65 30.63
CA LEU A 362 11.90 -2.03 30.39
C LEU A 362 12.02 -2.43 28.92
N ILE A 363 11.67 -1.55 27.98
CA ILE A 363 11.86 -1.79 26.53
C ILE A 363 13.33 -2.02 26.21
N VAL A 364 14.21 -1.20 26.77
CA VAL A 364 15.65 -1.27 26.52
C VAL A 364 16.29 -2.50 27.17
N GLU A 365 15.91 -2.82 28.41
CA GLU A 365 16.38 -4.02 29.11
C GLU A 365 15.89 -5.30 28.42
N SER A 366 14.66 -5.28 27.90
CA SER A 366 14.02 -6.43 27.25
C SER A 366 14.32 -6.54 25.75
N ARG A 367 15.25 -5.75 25.19
CA ARG A 367 15.54 -5.72 23.74
C ARG A 367 15.80 -7.08 23.11
N ASN A 368 16.51 -7.96 23.83
CA ASN A 368 16.80 -9.31 23.36
C ASN A 368 15.52 -10.15 23.32
N GLU A 369 14.66 -10.04 24.34
CA GLU A 369 13.37 -10.75 24.40
C GLU A 369 12.39 -10.24 23.35
N ILE A 370 12.39 -8.93 23.06
CA ILE A 370 11.62 -8.33 21.97
C ILE A 370 12.06 -8.94 20.64
N THR A 371 13.37 -9.04 20.41
CA THR A 371 13.94 -9.62 19.18
C THR A 371 13.62 -11.12 19.06
N GLU A 372 13.72 -11.88 20.15
CA GLU A 372 13.32 -13.30 20.18
C GLU A 372 11.82 -13.49 19.93
N THR A 373 10.99 -12.60 20.48
CA THR A 373 9.54 -12.61 20.30
C THR A 373 9.18 -12.29 18.86
N LEU A 374 9.83 -11.30 18.25
CA LEU A 374 9.70 -11.01 16.82
C LEU A 374 10.04 -12.24 15.99
N ASP A 375 11.19 -12.88 16.21
CA ASP A 375 11.58 -14.08 15.47
C ASP A 375 10.58 -15.22 15.64
N ARG A 376 10.00 -15.38 16.83
CA ARG A 376 8.90 -16.32 17.07
C ARG A 376 7.67 -15.95 16.26
N LEU A 377 7.28 -14.68 16.24
CA LEU A 377 6.14 -14.18 15.47
C LEU A 377 6.36 -14.35 13.96
N LYS A 378 7.55 -14.03 13.43
CA LYS A 378 7.94 -14.31 12.03
C LYS A 378 7.77 -15.79 11.70
N ARG A 379 8.31 -16.68 12.54
CA ARG A 379 8.16 -18.14 12.37
C ARG A 379 6.70 -18.59 12.45
N GLN A 380 5.89 -17.96 13.29
CA GLN A 380 4.47 -18.27 13.42
C GLN A 380 3.70 -17.84 12.17
N VAL A 381 3.91 -16.63 11.66
CA VAL A 381 3.32 -16.17 10.39
C VAL A 381 3.73 -17.09 9.24
N ILE A 382 5.02 -17.37 9.09
CA ILE A 382 5.52 -18.32 8.08
C ILE A 382 4.88 -19.71 8.24
N LYS A 383 4.68 -20.19 9.48
CA LYS A 383 4.05 -21.48 9.75
C LYS A 383 2.56 -21.45 9.45
N GLU A 384 1.85 -20.38 9.80
CA GLU A 384 0.41 -20.20 9.53
C GLU A 384 0.17 -20.06 8.03
N ASP A 385 1.03 -19.32 7.31
CA ASP A 385 0.99 -19.20 5.86
C ASP A 385 1.32 -20.53 5.18
N PHE A 386 2.31 -21.27 5.68
CA PHE A 386 2.67 -22.59 5.17
C PHE A 386 1.59 -23.64 5.48
N GLN A 387 0.98 -23.58 6.66
CA GLN A 387 -0.12 -24.45 7.04
C GLN A 387 -1.39 -24.10 6.26
N GLY A 388 -1.68 -22.82 6.02
CA GLY A 388 -2.74 -22.37 5.12
C GLY A 388 -2.50 -22.80 3.67
N LEU A 389 -1.24 -22.74 3.20
CA LEU A 389 -0.85 -23.26 1.89
C LEU A 389 -0.99 -24.78 1.81
N SER A 390 -0.61 -25.51 2.87
CA SER A 390 -0.73 -26.96 2.97
C SER A 390 -2.19 -27.41 3.05
N ASP A 391 -3.01 -26.74 3.86
CA ASP A 391 -4.44 -26.99 3.98
C ASP A 391 -5.15 -26.67 2.66
N ALA A 392 -4.77 -25.58 1.98
CA ALA A 392 -5.27 -25.26 0.64
C ALA A 392 -4.82 -26.30 -0.40
N LEU A 393 -3.59 -26.83 -0.31
CA LEU A 393 -3.09 -27.88 -1.20
C LEU A 393 -3.81 -29.21 -0.97
N ASP A 394 -4.04 -29.60 0.28
CA ASP A 394 -4.78 -30.81 0.66
C ASP A 394 -6.27 -30.70 0.28
N GLU A 395 -6.89 -29.54 0.50
CA GLU A 395 -8.27 -29.25 0.07
C GLU A 395 -8.38 -29.26 -1.47
N THR A 396 -7.38 -28.72 -2.19
CA THR A 396 -7.33 -28.74 -3.66
C THR A 396 -7.19 -30.17 -4.20
N GLN A 397 -6.37 -31.01 -3.56
CA GLN A 397 -6.21 -32.42 -3.96
C GLN A 397 -7.46 -33.25 -3.65
N ALA A 398 -8.08 -33.07 -2.48
CA ALA A 398 -9.32 -33.72 -2.11
C ALA A 398 -10.48 -33.31 -3.04
N LEU A 399 -10.57 -32.01 -3.36
CA LEU A 399 -11.55 -31.47 -4.29
C LEU A 399 -11.32 -31.96 -5.71
N MET A 400 -10.07 -32.03 -6.18
CA MET A 400 -9.72 -32.63 -7.47
C MET A 400 -10.15 -34.08 -7.56
N ALA A 401 -9.95 -34.85 -6.49
CA ALA A 401 -10.41 -36.23 -6.42
C ALA A 401 -11.94 -36.31 -6.47
N ASP A 402 -12.65 -35.42 -5.76
CA ASP A 402 -14.12 -35.37 -5.74
C ASP A 402 -14.72 -34.92 -7.08
N ILE A 403 -14.23 -33.82 -7.68
CA ILE A 403 -14.66 -33.33 -9.00
C ILE A 403 -14.38 -34.39 -10.08
N THR A 404 -13.19 -35.00 -10.06
CA THR A 404 -12.84 -36.05 -11.02
C THR A 404 -13.71 -37.29 -10.83
N SER A 405 -13.96 -37.73 -9.59
CA SER A 405 -14.86 -38.85 -9.31
C SER A 405 -16.27 -38.54 -9.76
N ARG A 406 -16.84 -37.39 -9.39
CA ARG A 406 -18.21 -37.00 -9.77
C ARG A 406 -18.38 -36.88 -11.28
N LEU A 407 -17.44 -36.24 -11.99
CA LEU A 407 -17.49 -36.14 -13.45
C LEU A 407 -17.30 -37.50 -14.12
N SER A 408 -16.35 -38.31 -13.65
CA SER A 408 -16.08 -39.64 -14.21
C SER A 408 -17.25 -40.60 -13.96
N ASP A 409 -17.80 -40.62 -12.75
CA ASP A 409 -18.92 -41.47 -12.37
C ASP A 409 -20.20 -41.00 -13.06
N ALA A 410 -20.49 -39.69 -13.09
CA ALA A 410 -21.64 -39.15 -13.81
C ALA A 410 -21.54 -39.40 -15.32
N ALA A 411 -20.37 -39.20 -15.94
CA ALA A 411 -20.18 -39.48 -17.36
C ALA A 411 -20.29 -40.98 -17.66
N THR A 412 -19.66 -41.83 -16.85
CA THR A 412 -19.68 -43.29 -17.06
C THR A 412 -21.06 -43.87 -16.81
N GLU A 413 -21.73 -43.47 -15.72
CA GLU A 413 -23.07 -43.93 -15.38
C GLU A 413 -24.10 -43.38 -16.36
N SER A 414 -24.02 -42.10 -16.73
CA SER A 414 -24.88 -41.50 -17.76
C SER A 414 -24.66 -42.17 -19.10
N SER A 415 -23.42 -42.39 -19.55
CA SER A 415 -23.12 -43.14 -20.78
C SER A 415 -23.68 -44.56 -20.73
N ARG A 416 -23.51 -45.29 -19.63
CA ARG A 416 -24.01 -46.66 -19.48
C ARG A 416 -25.53 -46.71 -19.49
N ARG A 417 -26.19 -45.77 -18.81
CA ARG A 417 -27.65 -45.65 -18.78
C ARG A 417 -28.21 -45.19 -20.12
N ILE A 418 -27.61 -44.21 -20.78
CA ILE A 418 -28.01 -43.72 -22.10
C ILE A 418 -27.83 -44.82 -23.16
N GLN A 419 -26.73 -45.58 -23.11
CA GLN A 419 -26.56 -46.75 -23.98
C GLN A 419 -27.59 -47.84 -23.68
N GLY A 420 -27.82 -48.15 -22.40
CA GLY A 420 -28.84 -49.14 -21.99
C GLY A 420 -30.25 -48.74 -22.42
N LEU A 421 -30.62 -47.49 -22.23
CA LEU A 421 -31.90 -46.91 -22.65
C LEU A 421 -32.00 -46.81 -24.16
N GLY A 422 -30.92 -46.45 -24.85
CA GLY A 422 -30.83 -46.42 -26.31
C GLY A 422 -30.99 -47.80 -26.94
N PHE A 423 -30.33 -48.84 -26.40
CA PHE A 423 -30.52 -50.22 -26.83
C PHE A 423 -31.93 -50.73 -26.52
N THR A 424 -32.52 -50.31 -25.40
CA THR A 424 -33.91 -50.64 -25.06
C THR A 424 -34.90 -49.97 -26.00
N LEU A 425 -34.66 -48.70 -26.36
CA LEU A 425 -35.48 -47.93 -27.30
C LEU A 425 -35.35 -48.48 -28.72
N LEU A 426 -34.14 -48.79 -29.18
CA LEU A 426 -33.88 -49.47 -30.45
C LEU A 426 -34.53 -50.86 -30.46
N GLY A 427 -34.41 -51.61 -29.37
CA GLY A 427 -35.05 -52.91 -29.20
C GLY A 427 -36.57 -52.82 -29.24
N ALA A 428 -37.16 -51.80 -28.61
CA ALA A 428 -38.59 -51.53 -28.65
C ALA A 428 -39.07 -51.15 -30.06
N ILE A 429 -38.31 -50.31 -30.78
CA ILE A 429 -38.59 -49.93 -32.16
C ILE A 429 -38.50 -51.16 -33.08
N ILE A 430 -37.42 -51.95 -33.00
CA ILE A 430 -37.22 -53.16 -33.81
C ILE A 430 -38.28 -54.21 -33.49
N ALA A 431 -38.59 -54.45 -32.21
CA ALA A 431 -39.62 -55.39 -31.80
C ALA A 431 -41.00 -54.96 -32.31
N ASN A 432 -41.30 -53.66 -32.29
CA ASN A 432 -42.54 -53.11 -32.81
C ASN A 432 -42.62 -53.26 -34.34
N ILE A 433 -41.54 -52.96 -35.09
CA ILE A 433 -41.46 -53.20 -36.54
C ILE A 433 -41.59 -54.69 -36.87
N PHE A 434 -40.96 -55.57 -36.09
CA PHE A 434 -41.05 -57.02 -36.28
C PHE A 434 -42.46 -57.56 -35.99
N LEU A 435 -43.13 -57.04 -34.96
CA LEU A 435 -44.52 -57.35 -34.67
C LEU A 435 -45.44 -56.94 -35.83
N VAL A 436 -45.18 -55.76 -36.42
CA VAL A 436 -45.89 -55.27 -37.61
C VAL A 436 -45.68 -56.21 -38.80
N LEU A 437 -44.45 -56.68 -39.04
CA LEU A 437 -44.13 -57.58 -40.16
C LEU A 437 -44.62 -59.02 -39.94
N ARG A 438 -44.69 -59.49 -38.69
CA ARG A 438 -45.00 -60.89 -38.34
C ARG A 438 -46.50 -61.20 -38.35
N TRP A 439 -47.36 -60.25 -38.01
CA TRP A 439 -48.80 -60.48 -37.96
C TRP A 439 -49.45 -60.16 -39.30
N SER A 440 -49.84 -61.18 -40.08
CA SER A 440 -50.52 -60.99 -41.37
C SER A 440 -52.01 -60.62 -41.24
N GLU A 441 -52.58 -60.63 -40.03
CA GLU A 441 -53.92 -60.11 -39.76
C GLU A 441 -53.87 -58.64 -39.30
N ASN A 442 -54.08 -57.76 -40.27
CA ASN A 442 -53.92 -56.30 -40.20
C ASN A 442 -54.72 -55.54 -39.12
N ARG A 443 -55.57 -56.20 -38.31
CA ARG A 443 -56.59 -55.51 -37.48
C ARG A 443 -56.10 -54.90 -36.17
N LEU A 444 -54.96 -55.33 -35.62
CA LEU A 444 -54.48 -54.82 -34.32
C LEU A 444 -53.07 -54.22 -34.36
N VAL A 445 -52.35 -54.44 -35.45
CA VAL A 445 -50.96 -53.99 -35.63
C VAL A 445 -50.86 -52.47 -35.51
N ILE A 446 -51.63 -51.74 -36.30
CA ILE A 446 -51.54 -50.27 -36.37
C ILE A 446 -51.90 -49.57 -35.04
N PRO A 447 -53.01 -49.88 -34.34
CA PRO A 447 -53.32 -49.25 -33.07
C PRO A 447 -52.33 -49.62 -31.98
N PHE A 448 -51.80 -50.85 -31.98
CA PHE A 448 -50.77 -51.28 -31.04
C PHE A 448 -49.45 -50.53 -31.27
N THR A 449 -48.98 -50.45 -32.51
CA THR A 449 -47.75 -49.72 -32.87
C THR A 449 -47.89 -48.23 -32.55
N THR A 450 -49.04 -47.63 -32.82
CA THR A 450 -49.34 -46.23 -32.45
C THR A 450 -49.29 -46.03 -30.94
N PHE A 451 -49.87 -46.96 -30.17
CA PHE A 451 -49.82 -46.93 -28.71
C PHE A 451 -48.39 -47.04 -28.16
N VAL A 452 -47.57 -47.96 -28.68
CA VAL A 452 -46.17 -48.10 -28.29
C VAL A 452 -45.37 -46.84 -28.62
N THR A 453 -45.57 -46.24 -29.80
CA THR A 453 -44.93 -44.97 -30.17
C THR A 453 -45.30 -43.84 -29.22
N ILE A 454 -46.58 -43.73 -28.83
CA ILE A 454 -47.03 -42.76 -27.83
C ILE A 454 -46.34 -42.99 -26.49
N LEU A 455 -46.24 -44.24 -26.04
CA LEU A 455 -45.60 -44.58 -24.76
C LEU A 455 -44.11 -44.20 -24.75
N ILE A 456 -43.40 -44.49 -25.84
CA ILE A 456 -41.99 -44.10 -25.99
C ILE A 456 -41.82 -42.59 -25.97
N LEU A 457 -42.68 -41.85 -26.70
CA LEU A 457 -42.66 -40.39 -26.72
C LEU A 457 -43.00 -39.80 -25.34
N THR A 458 -44.00 -40.32 -24.64
CA THR A 458 -44.51 -39.70 -23.41
C THR A 458 -43.70 -40.04 -22.17
N PHE A 459 -43.02 -41.20 -22.12
CA PHE A 459 -42.33 -41.66 -20.91
C PHE A 459 -40.84 -41.90 -21.08
N TYR A 460 -40.41 -42.52 -22.18
CA TYR A 460 -39.01 -42.90 -22.35
C TYR A 460 -38.11 -41.73 -22.74
N LEU A 461 -38.54 -40.91 -23.70
CA LEU A 461 -37.78 -39.73 -24.14
C LEU A 461 -37.55 -38.71 -23.00
N PRO A 462 -38.58 -38.34 -22.20
CA PRO A 462 -38.37 -37.47 -21.04
C PRO A 462 -37.40 -38.05 -19.99
N LEU A 463 -37.41 -39.37 -19.80
CA LEU A 463 -36.54 -40.03 -18.83
C LEU A 463 -35.07 -39.99 -19.27
N ILE A 464 -34.79 -40.13 -20.57
CA ILE A 464 -33.43 -39.99 -21.10
C ILE A 464 -33.00 -38.52 -21.05
N GLN A 465 -33.88 -37.58 -21.40
CA GLN A 465 -33.59 -36.14 -21.32
C GLN A 465 -33.23 -35.73 -19.88
N GLY A 466 -33.99 -36.17 -18.88
CA GLY A 466 -33.69 -35.85 -17.48
C GLY A 466 -32.30 -36.31 -17.03
N GLN A 467 -31.77 -37.40 -17.61
CA GLN A 467 -30.38 -37.85 -17.34
C GLN A 467 -29.32 -37.00 -18.07
N ILE A 468 -29.65 -36.45 -19.24
CA ILE A 468 -28.79 -35.48 -19.94
C ILE A 468 -28.76 -34.16 -19.16
N ASP A 469 -29.91 -33.71 -18.66
CA ASP A 469 -30.03 -32.49 -17.87
C ASP A 469 -29.28 -32.60 -16.53
N ASP A 470 -29.32 -33.76 -15.88
CA ASP A 470 -28.50 -34.06 -14.70
C ASP A 470 -27.01 -33.98 -15.02
N LEU A 471 -26.57 -34.52 -16.17
CA LEU A 471 -25.17 -34.42 -16.61
C LEU A 471 -24.78 -32.97 -16.90
N ASP A 472 -25.65 -32.18 -17.52
CA ASP A 472 -25.46 -30.76 -17.78
C ASP A 472 -25.37 -29.91 -16.50
N ARG A 473 -26.18 -30.26 -15.49
CA ARG A 473 -26.08 -29.62 -14.18
C ARG A 473 -24.71 -29.90 -13.55
N VAL A 474 -24.26 -31.15 -13.56
CA VAL A 474 -22.95 -31.53 -13.01
C VAL A 474 -21.79 -30.84 -13.75
N ILE A 475 -21.86 -30.70 -15.08
CA ILE A 475 -20.86 -29.96 -15.86
C ILE A 475 -20.81 -28.50 -15.41
N ARG A 476 -21.96 -27.82 -15.30
CA ARG A 476 -22.05 -26.41 -14.88
C ARG A 476 -21.62 -26.18 -13.43
N GLU A 477 -22.05 -27.04 -12.51
CA GLU A 477 -21.62 -27.00 -11.10
C GLU A 477 -20.09 -27.14 -11.01
N SER A 478 -19.49 -28.07 -11.77
CA SER A 478 -18.03 -28.24 -11.79
C SER A 478 -17.25 -27.00 -12.27
N GLN A 479 -17.81 -26.21 -13.20
CA GLN A 479 -17.19 -24.96 -13.68
C GLN A 479 -17.26 -23.85 -12.65
N ASN A 480 -18.42 -23.69 -12.00
CA ASN A 480 -18.61 -22.69 -10.97
C ASN A 480 -17.72 -22.96 -9.75
N ASP A 481 -17.63 -24.22 -9.34
CA ASP A 481 -16.76 -24.64 -8.26
C ASP A 481 -15.28 -24.33 -8.61
N PHE A 482 -14.82 -24.71 -9.80
CA PHE A 482 -13.45 -24.40 -10.24
C PHE A 482 -13.11 -22.90 -10.20
N ILE A 483 -14.02 -22.04 -10.66
CA ILE A 483 -13.81 -20.58 -10.68
C ILE A 483 -13.73 -20.03 -9.24
N LEU A 484 -14.67 -20.40 -8.38
CA LEU A 484 -14.74 -19.94 -7.00
C LEU A 484 -13.47 -20.30 -6.20
N TYR A 485 -12.95 -21.51 -6.42
CA TYR A 485 -11.73 -21.97 -5.74
C TYR A 485 -10.45 -21.39 -6.34
N ARG A 486 -10.36 -21.23 -7.67
CA ARG A 486 -9.23 -20.53 -8.31
C ARG A 486 -9.08 -19.12 -7.74
N ASP A 487 -10.19 -18.42 -7.57
CA ASP A 487 -10.17 -17.05 -7.06
C ASP A 487 -9.79 -17.00 -5.57
N ARG A 488 -10.17 -18.00 -4.77
CA ARG A 488 -9.74 -18.14 -3.37
C ARG A 488 -8.23 -18.42 -3.23
N ILE A 489 -7.64 -19.25 -4.10
CA ILE A 489 -6.20 -19.59 -4.02
C ILE A 489 -5.32 -18.44 -4.53
N ARG A 490 -5.78 -17.68 -5.55
CA ARG A 490 -5.08 -16.49 -6.05
C ARG A 490 -4.89 -15.37 -5.02
N GLN A 491 -5.69 -15.36 -3.95
CA GLN A 491 -5.55 -14.39 -2.86
C GLN A 491 -4.32 -14.64 -1.98
N PHE A 492 -3.73 -15.85 -2.01
CA PHE A 492 -2.64 -16.22 -1.12
C PHE A 492 -1.24 -16.09 -1.76
N ASN A 493 -1.05 -16.50 -3.04
CA ASN A 493 0.10 -16.10 -3.86
C ASN A 493 -0.03 -16.66 -5.31
N GLN A 494 0.28 -15.87 -6.35
CA GLN A 494 0.12 -16.31 -7.75
C GLN A 494 1.27 -17.21 -8.26
N ASP A 495 2.47 -17.08 -7.69
CA ASP A 495 3.69 -17.64 -8.29
C ASP A 495 4.03 -19.07 -7.83
N LEU A 496 3.37 -19.59 -6.80
CA LEU A 496 3.66 -20.92 -6.23
C LEU A 496 2.79 -22.06 -6.82
N PHE A 497 1.73 -21.75 -7.57
CA PHE A 497 0.76 -22.74 -8.06
C PHE A 497 0.65 -22.77 -9.60
N GLU A 498 0.95 -23.92 -10.20
CA GLU A 498 0.77 -24.15 -11.64
C GLU A 498 -0.71 -24.43 -11.99
N PHE A 499 -1.55 -23.40 -11.96
CA PHE A 499 -2.98 -23.50 -12.32
C PHE A 499 -3.22 -24.00 -13.75
N SER A 500 -2.25 -23.84 -14.65
CA SER A 500 -2.34 -24.26 -16.04
C SER A 500 -2.48 -25.78 -16.20
N GLN A 501 -1.80 -26.57 -15.38
CA GLN A 501 -1.92 -28.04 -15.42
C GLN A 501 -3.27 -28.50 -14.86
N LEU A 502 -3.78 -27.81 -13.85
CA LEU A 502 -5.06 -28.09 -13.20
C LEU A 502 -6.24 -27.80 -14.14
N GLU A 503 -6.22 -26.62 -14.74
CA GLU A 503 -7.18 -26.17 -15.74
C GLU A 503 -7.21 -27.14 -16.94
N SER A 504 -6.05 -27.59 -17.41
CA SER A 504 -5.95 -28.57 -18.50
C SER A 504 -6.64 -29.90 -18.19
N ARG A 505 -6.50 -30.43 -16.97
CA ARG A 505 -7.15 -31.69 -16.55
C ARG A 505 -8.66 -31.55 -16.44
N ILE A 506 -9.14 -30.48 -15.80
CA ILE A 506 -10.58 -30.22 -15.64
C ILE A 506 -11.22 -29.99 -17.02
N ASN A 507 -10.60 -29.18 -17.88
CA ASN A 507 -11.06 -28.95 -19.24
C ASN A 507 -11.10 -30.25 -20.08
N SER A 508 -10.15 -31.17 -19.86
CA SER A 508 -10.15 -32.47 -20.53
C SER A 508 -11.36 -33.34 -20.11
N TYR A 509 -11.64 -33.43 -18.80
CA TYR A 509 -12.80 -34.20 -18.30
C TYR A 509 -14.14 -33.55 -18.70
N GLN A 510 -14.23 -32.22 -18.65
CA GLN A 510 -15.38 -31.48 -19.16
C GLN A 510 -15.57 -31.74 -20.65
N GLY A 511 -14.51 -31.67 -21.45
CA GLY A 511 -14.58 -31.97 -22.88
C GLY A 511 -15.00 -33.41 -23.20
N ILE A 512 -14.76 -34.37 -22.30
CA ILE A 512 -15.28 -35.74 -22.43
C ILE A 512 -16.78 -35.77 -22.10
N ALA A 513 -17.20 -35.12 -21.01
CA ALA A 513 -18.60 -35.07 -20.58
C ALA A 513 -19.49 -34.32 -21.59
N GLU A 514 -19.03 -33.18 -22.12
CA GLU A 514 -19.69 -32.42 -23.19
C GLU A 514 -19.88 -33.27 -24.45
N LYS A 515 -18.82 -33.95 -24.91
CA LYS A 515 -18.92 -34.86 -26.06
C LYS A 515 -19.91 -36.00 -25.84
N GLN A 516 -20.09 -36.46 -24.61
CA GLN A 516 -21.08 -37.50 -24.30
C GLN A 516 -22.50 -36.93 -24.27
N ARG A 517 -22.70 -35.75 -23.67
CA ARG A 517 -23.96 -35.01 -23.70
C ARG A 517 -24.39 -34.72 -25.13
N ASP A 518 -23.51 -34.18 -25.97
CA ASP A 518 -23.80 -33.87 -27.37
C ASP A 518 -24.19 -35.12 -28.17
N ARG A 519 -23.49 -36.23 -27.94
CA ARG A 519 -23.87 -37.52 -28.56
C ARG A 519 -25.26 -37.93 -28.08
N ALA A 520 -25.52 -37.91 -26.78
CA ALA A 520 -26.80 -38.31 -26.23
C ALA A 520 -27.95 -37.46 -26.78
N GLN A 521 -27.76 -36.15 -26.86
CA GLN A 521 -28.74 -35.22 -27.43
C GLN A 521 -29.02 -35.55 -28.89
N ASN A 522 -27.98 -35.71 -29.71
CA ASN A 522 -28.13 -36.10 -31.12
C ASN A 522 -28.88 -37.44 -31.30
N TRP A 523 -28.66 -38.41 -30.40
CA TRP A 523 -29.36 -39.70 -30.42
C TRP A 523 -30.83 -39.58 -30.02
N ILE A 524 -31.16 -38.72 -29.05
CA ILE A 524 -32.53 -38.39 -28.66
C ILE A 524 -33.26 -37.75 -29.84
N ASP A 525 -32.65 -36.72 -30.44
CA ASP A 525 -33.25 -35.97 -31.54
C ASP A 525 -33.53 -36.89 -32.74
N LEU A 526 -32.54 -37.71 -33.11
CA LEU A 526 -32.69 -38.69 -34.19
C LEU A 526 -33.80 -39.70 -33.88
N SER A 527 -33.87 -40.20 -32.65
CA SER A 527 -34.91 -41.14 -32.22
C SER A 527 -36.31 -40.50 -32.28
N PHE A 528 -36.42 -39.24 -31.86
CA PHE A 528 -37.64 -38.45 -31.93
C PHE A 528 -38.12 -38.30 -33.38
N TYR A 529 -37.28 -37.87 -34.32
CA TYR A 529 -37.66 -37.71 -35.72
C TYR A 529 -38.04 -39.04 -36.39
N VAL A 530 -37.37 -40.13 -36.05
CA VAL A 530 -37.71 -41.47 -36.55
C VAL A 530 -39.08 -41.91 -36.04
N LEU A 531 -39.37 -41.74 -34.75
CA LEU A 531 -40.67 -42.07 -34.16
C LEU A 531 -41.79 -41.20 -34.72
N LEU A 532 -41.55 -39.90 -34.90
CA LEU A 532 -42.50 -38.97 -35.50
C LEU A 532 -42.79 -39.35 -36.95
N SER A 533 -41.76 -39.70 -37.73
CA SER A 533 -41.91 -40.16 -39.12
C SER A 533 -42.70 -41.46 -39.21
N LEU A 534 -42.41 -42.42 -38.32
CA LEU A 534 -43.17 -43.68 -38.21
C LEU A 534 -44.65 -43.38 -37.91
N TRP A 535 -44.91 -42.48 -36.95
CA TRP A 535 -46.27 -42.07 -36.62
C TRP A 535 -46.99 -41.43 -37.80
N MET A 536 -46.34 -40.55 -38.56
CA MET A 536 -46.92 -39.89 -39.74
C MET A 536 -47.38 -40.90 -40.79
N VAL A 537 -46.58 -41.94 -41.04
CA VAL A 537 -46.93 -43.04 -41.95
C VAL A 537 -48.14 -43.80 -41.41
N LEU A 538 -48.13 -44.17 -40.13
CA LEU A 538 -49.23 -44.92 -39.50
C LEU A 538 -50.53 -44.13 -39.46
N ALA A 539 -50.47 -42.83 -39.18
CA ALA A 539 -51.62 -41.93 -39.17
C ALA A 539 -52.22 -41.78 -40.58
N THR A 540 -51.38 -41.63 -41.60
CA THR A 540 -51.84 -41.54 -42.99
C THR A 540 -52.55 -42.83 -43.43
N ILE A 541 -51.95 -43.99 -43.14
CA ILE A 541 -52.55 -45.30 -43.45
C ILE A 541 -53.89 -45.46 -42.71
N SER A 542 -53.93 -45.12 -41.42
CA SER A 542 -55.12 -45.22 -40.59
C SER A 542 -56.28 -44.36 -41.10
N ALA A 543 -55.97 -43.15 -41.58
CA ALA A 543 -56.95 -42.20 -42.09
C ALA A 543 -57.51 -42.64 -43.45
N VAL A 544 -56.64 -43.09 -44.35
CA VAL A 544 -57.01 -43.41 -45.74
C VAL A 544 -57.65 -44.80 -45.88
N VAL A 545 -57.12 -45.80 -45.20
CA VAL A 545 -57.43 -47.23 -45.47
C VAL A 545 -58.60 -47.76 -44.64
N PHE A 546 -58.89 -47.20 -43.47
CA PHE A 546 -59.82 -47.79 -42.49
C PHE A 546 -61.04 -46.92 -42.20
N SER A 547 -62.19 -47.55 -41.91
CA SER A 547 -63.48 -46.87 -41.71
C SER A 547 -63.53 -46.02 -40.43
N ILE A 548 -64.36 -44.97 -40.46
CA ILE A 548 -64.71 -44.18 -39.27
C ILE A 548 -65.44 -45.09 -38.29
N GLY A 549 -64.97 -45.10 -37.03
CA GLY A 549 -65.45 -46.00 -35.99
C GLY A 549 -64.60 -47.26 -35.79
N SER A 550 -63.62 -47.52 -36.66
CA SER A 550 -62.63 -48.59 -36.44
C SER A 550 -61.62 -48.20 -35.35
N LEU A 551 -61.04 -49.21 -34.67
CA LEU A 551 -59.96 -49.01 -33.70
C LEU A 551 -58.74 -48.30 -34.32
N HIS A 552 -58.49 -48.50 -35.62
CA HIS A 552 -57.43 -47.82 -36.38
C HIS A 552 -57.66 -46.32 -36.51
N PHE A 553 -58.90 -45.91 -36.80
CA PHE A 553 -59.24 -44.49 -36.89
C PHE A 553 -59.23 -43.83 -35.51
N LEU A 554 -59.71 -44.55 -34.49
CA LEU A 554 -59.69 -44.08 -33.10
C LEU A 554 -58.26 -43.85 -32.59
N SER A 555 -57.29 -44.70 -32.97
CA SER A 555 -55.89 -44.50 -32.56
C SER A 555 -55.29 -43.19 -33.06
N ILE A 556 -55.71 -42.67 -34.23
CA ILE A 556 -55.27 -41.35 -34.70
C ILE A 556 -55.80 -40.26 -33.76
N ILE A 557 -57.10 -40.27 -33.47
CA ILE A 557 -57.75 -39.28 -32.60
C ILE A 557 -57.07 -39.24 -31.23
N VAL A 558 -56.86 -40.42 -30.63
CA VAL A 558 -56.18 -40.55 -29.34
C VAL A 558 -54.73 -40.04 -29.42
N SER A 559 -54.00 -40.37 -30.49
CA SER A 559 -52.62 -39.91 -30.65
C SER A 559 -52.48 -38.39 -30.83
N VAL A 560 -53.39 -37.76 -31.59
CA VAL A 560 -53.44 -36.30 -31.78
C VAL A 560 -53.76 -35.60 -30.46
N LEU A 561 -54.67 -36.16 -29.65
CA LEU A 561 -54.97 -35.64 -28.31
C LEU A 561 -53.76 -35.73 -27.37
N VAL A 562 -53.02 -36.83 -27.41
CA VAL A 562 -51.79 -36.98 -26.60
C VAL A 562 -50.70 -36.01 -27.06
N PHE A 563 -50.50 -35.82 -28.36
CA PHE A 563 -49.57 -34.80 -28.87
C PHE A 563 -49.99 -33.38 -28.49
N ALA A 564 -51.28 -33.07 -28.55
CA ALA A 564 -51.80 -31.79 -28.08
C ALA A 564 -51.52 -31.58 -26.58
N ALA A 565 -51.67 -32.63 -25.77
CA ALA A 565 -51.31 -32.59 -24.36
C ALA A 565 -49.80 -32.36 -24.15
N LEU A 566 -48.94 -32.97 -24.96
CA LEU A 566 -47.48 -32.77 -24.89
C LEU A 566 -47.02 -31.35 -25.26
N VAL A 567 -47.81 -30.59 -26.04
CA VAL A 567 -47.52 -29.19 -26.43
C VAL A 567 -47.98 -28.17 -25.38
N LEU A 568 -48.90 -28.57 -24.49
CA LEU A 568 -49.33 -27.74 -23.37
C LEU A 568 -48.20 -27.66 -22.33
N PRO A 569 -47.92 -26.47 -21.76
CA PRO A 569 -46.93 -26.34 -20.71
C PRO A 569 -47.45 -27.05 -19.46
N PHE A 570 -46.98 -28.25 -19.20
CA PHE A 570 -47.18 -28.92 -17.92
C PHE A 570 -45.92 -28.72 -17.09
N ASP A 571 -46.07 -28.11 -15.90
CA ASP A 571 -45.01 -27.84 -14.91
C ASP A 571 -44.34 -29.10 -14.31
N TYR A 572 -44.49 -30.27 -14.95
CA TYR A 572 -43.90 -31.53 -14.52
C TYR A 572 -42.47 -31.75 -15.03
N SER A 573 -41.95 -30.87 -15.89
CA SER A 573 -40.54 -30.84 -16.28
C SER A 573 -39.91 -29.54 -15.76
N PRO A 574 -38.94 -29.60 -14.84
CA PRO A 574 -38.30 -28.40 -14.28
C PRO A 574 -37.45 -27.62 -15.30
N VAL A 575 -37.28 -28.15 -16.50
CA VAL A 575 -36.57 -27.56 -17.63
C VAL A 575 -37.44 -27.81 -18.87
N GLY A 576 -37.61 -26.82 -19.74
CA GLY A 576 -38.58 -26.85 -20.85
C GLY A 576 -38.47 -28.08 -21.78
N ASN A 577 -39.41 -28.23 -22.71
CA ASN A 577 -39.46 -29.33 -23.68
C ASN A 577 -38.31 -29.29 -24.72
N ASP A 578 -37.05 -29.22 -24.30
CA ASP A 578 -35.87 -29.07 -25.18
C ASP A 578 -35.59 -30.33 -26.02
N TYR A 579 -36.15 -31.48 -25.64
CA TYR A 579 -36.07 -32.75 -26.36
C TYR A 579 -37.16 -32.93 -27.43
N PHE A 580 -38.13 -32.02 -27.49
CA PHE A 580 -39.16 -32.00 -28.51
C PHE A 580 -39.03 -30.73 -29.33
N GLU A 581 -38.76 -30.87 -30.62
CA GLU A 581 -38.94 -29.73 -31.51
C GLU A 581 -40.44 -29.38 -31.56
N ARG A 582 -40.85 -28.39 -30.77
CA ARG A 582 -42.26 -27.98 -30.60
C ARG A 582 -42.93 -27.72 -31.94
N THR A 583 -42.19 -27.15 -32.88
CA THR A 583 -42.61 -26.91 -34.26
C THR A 583 -42.98 -28.22 -34.97
N ALA A 584 -42.15 -29.26 -34.88
CA ALA A 584 -42.40 -30.55 -35.50
C ALA A 584 -43.64 -31.25 -34.91
N VAL A 585 -43.84 -31.18 -33.59
CA VAL A 585 -45.04 -31.74 -32.93
C VAL A 585 -46.30 -30.97 -33.34
N ILE A 586 -46.26 -29.64 -33.42
CA ILE A 586 -47.38 -28.82 -33.89
C ILE A 586 -47.73 -29.16 -35.34
N VAL A 587 -46.73 -29.31 -36.21
CA VAL A 587 -46.94 -29.73 -37.60
C VAL A 587 -47.60 -31.11 -37.65
N ALA A 588 -47.14 -32.07 -36.85
CA ALA A 588 -47.75 -33.39 -36.75
C ALA A 588 -49.21 -33.34 -36.28
N ILE A 589 -49.54 -32.49 -35.29
CA ILE A 589 -50.93 -32.28 -34.82
C ILE A 589 -51.79 -31.71 -35.95
N VAL A 590 -51.32 -30.65 -36.63
CA VAL A 590 -52.06 -30.01 -37.74
C VAL A 590 -52.32 -31.02 -38.85
N ILE A 591 -51.33 -31.84 -39.21
CA ILE A 591 -51.49 -32.89 -40.22
C ILE A 591 -52.45 -33.97 -39.73
N GLY A 592 -52.36 -34.40 -38.48
CA GLY A 592 -53.29 -35.37 -37.89
C GLY A 592 -54.74 -34.89 -37.91
N ILE A 593 -55.00 -33.63 -37.53
CA ILE A 593 -56.32 -32.99 -37.59
C ILE A 593 -56.80 -32.92 -39.04
N ALA A 594 -55.94 -32.49 -39.97
CA ALA A 594 -56.28 -32.43 -41.39
C ALA A 594 -56.66 -33.82 -41.93
N LEU A 595 -55.91 -34.87 -41.59
CA LEU A 595 -56.20 -36.25 -41.97
C LEU A 595 -57.55 -36.73 -41.40
N ILE A 596 -57.87 -36.39 -40.15
CA ILE A 596 -59.18 -36.69 -39.53
C ILE A 596 -60.30 -35.97 -40.28
N CYS A 597 -60.16 -34.66 -40.53
CA CYS A 597 -61.16 -33.86 -41.24
C CYS A 597 -61.38 -34.35 -42.68
N ILE A 598 -60.31 -34.63 -43.42
CA ILE A 598 -60.36 -35.21 -44.77
C ILE A 598 -61.08 -36.55 -44.73
N SER A 599 -60.76 -37.41 -43.77
CA SER A 599 -61.40 -38.72 -43.61
C SER A 599 -62.89 -38.64 -43.33
N ILE A 600 -63.33 -37.69 -42.51
CA ILE A 600 -64.75 -37.43 -42.20
C ILE A 600 -65.46 -36.91 -43.44
N TRP A 601 -64.84 -35.95 -44.14
CA TRP A 601 -65.43 -35.33 -45.31
C TRP A 601 -65.57 -36.29 -46.50
N ILE A 602 -64.55 -37.13 -46.76
CA ILE A 602 -64.64 -38.21 -47.78
C ILE A 602 -65.76 -39.20 -47.42
N SER A 603 -65.93 -39.53 -46.13
CA SER A 603 -67.01 -40.44 -45.71
C SER A 603 -68.41 -39.86 -45.93
N GLN A 604 -68.56 -38.54 -45.92
CA GLN A 604 -69.83 -37.86 -46.17
C GLN A 604 -70.08 -37.59 -47.66
N ASN A 605 -69.03 -37.59 -48.48
CA ASN A 605 -69.08 -37.30 -49.92
C ASN A 605 -68.34 -38.39 -50.75
N PRO A 606 -68.81 -39.65 -50.75
CA PRO A 606 -68.11 -40.76 -51.40
C PRO A 606 -67.98 -40.60 -52.93
N ASP A 607 -68.93 -39.90 -53.57
CA ASP A 607 -68.99 -39.75 -55.03
C ASP A 607 -68.02 -38.69 -55.58
N ALA A 608 -67.41 -37.87 -54.71
CA ALA A 608 -66.54 -36.76 -55.12
C ALA A 608 -65.14 -37.22 -55.58
N TYR A 609 -64.74 -38.47 -55.32
CA TYR A 609 -63.41 -38.98 -55.68
C TYR A 609 -63.45 -40.44 -56.14
N SER A 610 -63.54 -40.62 -57.46
CA SER A 610 -63.57 -41.94 -58.11
C SER A 610 -62.32 -42.80 -57.88
N TRP A 611 -61.19 -42.23 -57.46
CA TRP A 611 -59.96 -42.97 -57.18
C TRP A 611 -60.00 -43.73 -55.83
N PHE A 612 -60.78 -43.24 -54.83
CA PHE A 612 -60.83 -43.82 -53.48
C PHE A 612 -61.74 -45.05 -53.42
N SER A 613 -62.59 -45.29 -54.41
CA SER A 613 -63.50 -46.46 -54.49
C SER A 613 -62.77 -47.80 -54.53
N SER A 614 -61.48 -47.80 -54.87
CA SER A 614 -60.60 -48.97 -54.87
C SER A 614 -60.05 -49.35 -53.49
N LEU A 615 -60.21 -48.49 -52.47
CA LEU A 615 -59.66 -48.74 -51.13
C LEU A 615 -60.60 -49.60 -50.27
N PRO A 616 -60.05 -50.46 -49.38
CA PRO A 616 -60.83 -51.41 -48.58
C PRO A 616 -61.99 -50.77 -47.79
N ARG A 617 -61.80 -49.53 -47.33
CA ARG A 617 -62.80 -48.75 -46.60
C ARG A 617 -64.11 -48.51 -47.34
N PHE A 618 -64.07 -48.42 -48.67
CA PHE A 618 -65.21 -48.09 -49.52
C PHE A 618 -65.81 -49.32 -50.22
N GLN A 619 -65.26 -50.51 -49.95
CA GLN A 619 -65.71 -51.78 -50.52
C GLN A 619 -66.70 -52.54 -49.63
N SER A 620 -66.88 -52.16 -48.36
CA SER A 620 -67.78 -52.87 -47.42
C SER A 620 -69.25 -52.39 -47.48
N GLY A 621 -69.70 -52.01 -48.68
CA GLY A 621 -71.07 -51.56 -48.95
C GLY A 621 -71.66 -52.31 -50.13
N ASN A 622 -71.71 -53.64 -50.04
CA ASN A 622 -72.63 -54.53 -50.75
C ASN A 622 -72.75 -55.86 -49.99
#